data_AF-A0A832S3K0-F1
#
_entry.id   AF-A0A832S3K0-F1
#
_cell.length_a   1.000
_cell.length_b   1.000
_cell.length_c   1.000
_cell.angle_alpha   90.00
_cell.angle_beta   90.00
_cell.angle_gamma   90.00
#
_symmetry.space_group_name_H-M   'P 1'
#
loop_
_entity.id
_entity.type
_entity.pdbx_description
1 polymer ?
#
loop_
_entity_poly.entity_id
_entity_poly.type
_entity_poly.pdbx_seq_one_letter_code
_entity_poly.pdbx_strand_id
1 'polypeptide(L)' 'MNRISIYLIFVAIWVAASAAVAAFPEILAPVAGVLNAPLQETIAVFLSLMLVLTIIFLLLIGLEAGRSVAEHLR' A
#
# COMPACT_ATOMS: atom_id res chain seq x y z
N MET A 1 14.82 -4.51 -13.83
CA MET A 1 14.20 -3.45 -12.99
C MET A 1 14.76 -3.59 -11.58
N ASN A 2 15.27 -2.52 -10.96
CA ASN A 2 15.87 -2.61 -9.61
C ASN A 2 14.78 -2.90 -8.56
N ARG A 3 15.10 -3.59 -7.46
CA ARG A 3 14.12 -3.96 -6.41
C ARG A 3 13.41 -2.73 -5.84
N ILE A 4 14.16 -1.65 -5.63
CA ILE A 4 13.64 -0.35 -5.19
C ILE A 4 12.53 0.16 -6.14
N SER A 5 12.76 0.07 -7.45
CA SER A 5 11.77 0.52 -8.44
C SER A 5 10.48 -0.32 -8.37
N ILE A 6 10.60 -1.62 -8.16
CA ILE A 6 9.44 -2.51 -7.97
C ILE A 6 8.67 -2.06 -6.73
N TYR A 7 9.35 -1.87 -5.60
CA TYR A 7 8.71 -1.46 -4.36
C TYR A 7 8.01 -0.11 -4.46
N LEU A 8 8.63 0.87 -5.14
CA LEU A 8 8.02 2.17 -5.38
C LEU A 8 6.76 2.11 -6.25
N ILE A 9 6.74 1.24 -7.27
CA ILE A 9 5.54 1.04 -8.10
C ILE A 9 4.39 0.50 -7.24
N PHE A 10 4.66 -0.49 -6.38
CA PHE A 10 3.64 -1.02 -5.47
C PHE A 10 3.11 0.05 -4.51
N VAL A 11 4.00 0.84 -3.89
CA VAL A 11 3.60 1.95 -3.02
C VAL A 11 2.71 2.94 -3.77
N ALA A 12 3.09 3.34 -4.99
CA ALA A 12 2.30 4.26 -5.79
C ALA A 12 0.89 3.72 -6.10
N ILE A 13 0.79 2.42 -6.44
CA ILE A 13 -0.48 1.75 -6.69
C ILE A 13 -1.36 1.72 -5.43
N TRP A 14 -0.80 1.39 -4.26
CA TRP A 14 -1.55 1.34 -3.00
C TRP A 14 -2.03 2.72 -2.54
N VAL A 15 -1.21 3.75 -2.70
CA VAL A 15 -1.60 5.12 -2.41
C VAL A 15 -2.73 5.57 -3.36
N ALA A 16 -2.60 5.28 -4.65
CA ALA A 16 -3.64 5.61 -5.63
C ALA A 16 -4.96 4.87 -5.36
N ALA A 17 -4.90 3.58 -5.02
CA ALA A 17 -6.08 2.79 -4.66
C ALA A 17 -6.75 3.33 -3.38
N SER A 18 -5.95 3.71 -2.37
CA SER A 18 -6.45 4.32 -1.13
C SER A 18 -7.16 5.64 -1.39
N ALA A 19 -6.57 6.50 -2.23
CA ALA A 19 -7.17 7.77 -2.64
C ALA A 19 -8.48 7.56 -3.42
N ALA A 20 -8.51 6.57 -4.31
CA ALA A 20 -9.71 6.22 -5.07
C ALA A 20 -10.85 5.77 -4.15
N VAL A 21 -10.58 4.89 -3.18
CA VAL A 21 -11.58 4.45 -2.19
C VAL A 21 -12.06 5.61 -1.32
N ALA A 22 -11.16 6.49 -0.89
CA ALA A 22 -11.54 7.67 -0.10
C ALA A 22 -12.43 8.65 -0.88
N ALA A 23 -12.19 8.82 -2.19
CA ALA A 23 -12.98 9.68 -3.06
C ALA A 23 -14.30 9.03 -3.49
N PHE A 24 -14.32 7.70 -3.66
CA PHE A 24 -15.43 6.93 -4.18
C PHE A 24 -15.67 5.69 -3.31
N PRO A 25 -16.25 5.85 -2.12
CA PRO A 25 -16.42 4.77 -1.15
C PRO A 25 -17.30 3.62 -1.66
N GLU A 26 -18.26 3.91 -2.54
CA GLU A 26 -19.18 2.93 -3.13
C GLU A 26 -18.49 1.85 -3.98
N ILE A 27 -17.24 2.07 -4.41
CA ILE A 27 -16.45 1.04 -5.12
C ILE A 27 -16.26 -0.21 -4.24
N LEU A 28 -16.28 -0.06 -2.90
CA LEU A 28 -16.19 -1.16 -1.95
C LEU A 28 -17.55 -1.77 -1.57
N ALA A 29 -18.68 -1.27 -2.05
CA ALA A 29 -20.00 -1.83 -1.75
C ALA A 29 -20.14 -3.34 -2.08
N PRO A 30 -19.61 -3.86 -3.21
CA PRO A 30 -19.64 -5.30 -3.48
C PRO A 30 -18.82 -6.09 -2.45
N VAL A 31 -17.68 -5.55 -2.01
CA VAL A 31 -16.81 -6.17 -1.01
C VAL A 31 -17.51 -6.21 0.35
N ALA A 32 -18.14 -5.10 0.75
CA ALA A 32 -18.93 -5.02 1.98
C ALA A 32 -20.08 -6.04 1.97
N GLY A 33 -20.75 -6.21 0.82
CA GLY A 33 -21.79 -7.22 0.62
C GLY A 33 -21.28 -8.65 0.78
N VAL A 34 -20.11 -8.97 0.20
CA VAL A 34 -19.47 -10.30 0.34
C VAL A 34 -19.06 -10.57 1.79
N LEU A 35 -18.54 -9.54 2.48
CA LEU A 35 -18.11 -9.65 3.88
C LEU A 35 -19.27 -9.58 4.88
N ASN A 36 -20.50 -9.30 4.41
CA ASN A 36 -21.67 -9.02 5.24
C ASN A 36 -21.36 -8.02 6.37
N ALA A 37 -20.62 -6.97 6.04
CA ALA A 37 -20.13 -5.96 6.98
C ALA A 37 -20.61 -4.56 6.55
N PRO A 38 -20.73 -3.61 7.49
CA PRO A 38 -20.98 -2.21 7.15
C PRO A 38 -19.93 -1.68 6.17
N LEU A 39 -20.37 -0.86 5.20
CA LEU A 39 -19.47 -0.27 4.19
C LEU A 39 -18.33 0.51 4.85
N GLN A 40 -18.62 1.25 5.92
CA GLN A 40 -17.60 2.04 6.64
C GLN A 40 -16.55 1.17 7.32
N GLU A 41 -16.94 0.03 7.91
CA GLU A 41 -15.99 -0.92 8.48
C GLU A 41 -15.12 -1.55 7.39
N THR A 42 -15.72 -1.89 6.26
CA THR A 42 -15.00 -2.43 5.09
C THR A 42 -13.96 -1.44 4.56
N ILE A 43 -14.33 -0.16 4.44
CA ILE A 43 -13.41 0.92 4.05
C ILE A 43 -12.29 1.07 5.08
N ALA A 44 -12.60 1.09 6.38
CA ALA A 44 -11.61 1.22 7.44
C ALA A 44 -10.59 0.08 7.41
N VAL A 45 -11.05 -1.16 7.22
CA VAL A 45 -10.18 -2.34 7.08
C VAL A 45 -9.32 -2.23 5.82
N PHE A 46 -9.92 -1.85 4.69
CA PHE A 46 -9.19 -1.67 3.44
C PHE A 46 -8.07 -0.62 3.56
N LEU A 47 -8.37 0.57 4.09
CA LEU A 47 -7.39 1.64 4.28
C LEU A 47 -6.30 1.24 5.29
N SER A 48 -6.66 0.53 6.36
CA SER A 48 -5.70 0.00 7.32
C SER A 48 -4.74 -1.01 6.68
N LEU A 49 -5.27 -1.91 5.84
CA LEU A 49 -4.45 -2.86 5.08
C LEU A 49 -3.49 -2.14 4.13
N MET A 50 -3.97 -1.14 3.38
CA MET A 50 -3.14 -0.34 2.48
C MET A 50 -2.04 0.41 3.22
N LEU A 51 -2.34 0.95 4.40
CA LEU A 51 -1.34 1.59 5.26
C LEU A 51 -0.24 0.62 5.69
N VAL A 52 -0.63 -0.56 6.20
CA VAL A 52 0.33 -1.59 6.63
C VAL A 52 1.22 -2.03 5.47
N LEU A 53 0.64 -2.28 4.29
CA LEU A 53 1.42 -2.63 3.09
C LEU A 53 2.38 -1.51 2.71
N THR A 54 1.92 -0.26 2.71
CA THR A 54 2.77 0.90 2.39
C THR A 54 3.97 0.98 3.34
N ILE A 55 3.76 0.82 4.65
CA ILE A 55 4.84 0.81 5.64
C ILE A 55 5.86 -0.30 5.36
N ILE A 56 5.39 -1.52 5.10
CA ILE A 56 6.28 -2.66 4.80
C ILE A 56 7.16 -2.35 3.59
N PHE A 57 6.58 -1.85 2.49
CA PHE A 57 7.34 -1.55 1.29
C PHE A 57 8.32 -0.38 1.47
N LEU A 58 7.95 0.64 2.25
CA LEU A 58 8.86 1.73 2.60
C LEU A 58 10.06 1.23 3.43
N LEU A 59 9.83 0.30 4.36
CA LEU A 59 10.92 -0.34 5.11
C LEU A 59 11.85 -1.14 4.20
N LEU A 60 11.31 -1.90 3.25
CA LEU A 60 12.10 -2.64 2.26
C LEU A 60 12.91 -1.71 1.35
N ILE A 61 12.34 -0.57 0.94
CA ILE A 61 13.05 0.46 0.18
C ILE A 61 14.21 1.02 1.01
N GLY A 62 13.96 1.38 2.27
CA GLY A 62 14.99 1.91 3.18
C GLY A 62 16.14 0.92 3.40
N LEU A 63 15.82 -0.36 3.58
CA LEU A 63 16.81 -1.43 3.74
C LEU A 63 17.68 -1.60 2.48
N GLU A 64 17.06 -1.63 1.31
CA GLU A 64 17.77 -1.81 0.03
C GLU A 64 18.62 -0.57 -0.32
N ALA A 65 18.10 0.63 -0.05
CA ALA A 65 18.86 1.87 -0.20
C ALA A 65 20.06 1.92 0.75
N GLY A 66 19.87 1.56 2.02
CA GLY A 66 20.95 1.48 3.00
C GLY A 66 22.03 0.48 2.60
N ARG A 67 21.63 -0.69 2.09
CA ARG A 67 22.56 -1.70 1.54
C ARG A 67 23.34 -1.16 0.34
N SER A 68 22.67 -0.49 -0.59
CA SER A 68 23.32 0.12 -1.76
C SER A 68 24.37 1.17 -1.37
N VAL A 69 24.10 1.97 -0.33
CA VAL A 69 25.07 2.96 0.19
C VAL A 69 26.25 2.27 0.87
N ALA A 70 26.00 1.24 1.68
CA ALA A 70 27.06 0.47 2.33
C ALA A 70 27.98 -0.24 1.32
N GLU A 71 27.43 -0.75 0.21
CA GLU A 71 28.20 -1.33 -0.89
C GLU A 71 29.03 -0.28 -1.65
N HIS A 72 28.58 0.97 -1.75
CA HIS A 72 29.30 2.07 -2.42
C HIS A 72 30.41 2.72 -1.57
N LEU A 73 30.33 2.61 -0.24
CA LEU A 73 31.32 3.18 0.68
C LEU A 73 32.49 2.24 1.02
N ARG A 74 32.51 1.05 0.42
CA ARG A 74 33.52 0.01 0.64
C ARG A 74 34.48 -0.06 -0.54
#